data_AF-A0A378CDX6-F1
#
_entry.id   AF-A0A378CDX6-F1
#
_cell.length_a   1.000
_cell.length_b   1.000
_cell.length_c   1.000
_cell.angle_alpha   90.00
_cell.angle_beta   90.00
_cell.angle_gamma   90.00
#
_symmetry.space_group_name_H-M   'P 1'
#
loop_
_entity.id
_entity.type
_entity.pdbx_description
1 polymer ?
#
loop_
_entity_poly.entity_id
_entity_poly.type
_entity_poly.pdbx_seq_one_letter_code
_entity_poly.pdbx_strand_id
1 'polypeptide(L)'
;MDWKWFFIYPEQGIATVNEIAFPANVPVHFKVTSNSVMNSFFIPRLGSQIYAMAGMQTQLHLIADEAGTYDGISASYSGPGFSGMKFKAIATPDRADFRSVGCKSQTVSELHGLHGRVRESGCA
;
A
#
# COMPACT_ATOMS: atom_id res chain seq x y z
N MET A 1 -14.84 7.02 -6.64
CA MET A 1 -14.47 6.02 -5.60
C MET A 1 -13.29 6.63 -4.91
N ASP A 2 -13.60 7.40 -3.90
CA ASP A 2 -12.69 8.37 -3.32
C ASP A 2 -12.35 7.80 -1.94
N TRP A 3 -11.11 7.96 -1.47
CA TRP A 3 -10.66 7.52 -0.13
C TRP A 3 -10.40 6.00 0.04
N LYS A 4 -9.67 5.38 -0.90
CA LYS A 4 -9.14 4.01 -0.76
C LYS A 4 -7.66 3.95 -1.14
N TRP A 5 -6.91 3.09 -0.46
CA TRP A 5 -5.52 2.80 -0.81
C TRP A 5 -5.47 1.66 -1.82
N PHE A 6 -4.86 1.92 -2.98
CA PHE A 6 -4.56 0.89 -3.96
C PHE A 6 -3.11 0.46 -3.86
N PHE A 7 -2.88 -0.84 -3.86
CA PHE A 7 -1.56 -1.44 -3.79
C PHE A 7 -1.38 -2.35 -5.00
N ILE A 8 -0.34 -2.08 -5.78
CA ILE A 8 -0.05 -2.78 -7.02
C ILE A 8 1.25 -3.54 -6.81
N TYR A 9 1.24 -4.81 -7.17
CA TYR A 9 2.37 -5.72 -7.12
C TYR A 9 2.83 -5.98 -8.55
N PRO A 10 3.63 -5.09 -9.18
CA PRO A 10 4.04 -5.19 -10.58
C PRO A 10 4.69 -6.52 -10.95
N GLU A 11 5.48 -7.12 -10.05
CA GLU A 11 6.12 -8.42 -10.31
C GLU A 11 5.12 -9.60 -10.33
N GLN A 12 3.93 -9.41 -9.78
CA GLN A 12 2.86 -10.42 -9.74
C GLN A 12 1.72 -10.10 -10.71
N GLY A 13 1.59 -8.85 -11.11
CA GLY A 13 0.43 -8.36 -11.86
C GLY A 13 -0.87 -8.31 -11.04
N ILE A 14 -0.80 -8.37 -9.70
CA ILE A 14 -1.97 -8.27 -8.83
C ILE A 14 -2.12 -6.85 -8.26
N ALA A 15 -3.36 -6.47 -7.95
CA ALA A 15 -3.67 -5.25 -7.23
C ALA A 15 -4.63 -5.53 -6.09
N THR A 16 -4.34 -4.99 -4.91
CA THR A 16 -5.16 -5.11 -3.71
C THR A 16 -5.64 -3.74 -3.25
N VAL A 17 -6.72 -3.72 -2.47
CA VAL A 17 -7.35 -2.50 -1.98
C VAL A 17 -7.40 -2.54 -0.46
N ASN A 18 -6.88 -1.50 0.20
CA ASN A 18 -6.81 -1.36 1.66
C ASN A 18 -6.08 -2.50 2.39
N GLU A 19 -5.34 -3.35 1.69
CA GLU A 19 -4.57 -4.44 2.27
C GLU A 19 -3.27 -4.65 1.52
N ILE A 20 -2.18 -4.85 2.26
CA ILE A 20 -0.88 -5.30 1.74
C ILE A 20 -0.35 -6.45 2.55
N ALA A 21 0.37 -7.34 1.89
CA ALA A 21 1.16 -8.37 2.51
C ALA A 21 2.63 -8.19 2.12
N PHE A 22 3.52 -8.48 3.04
CA PHE A 22 4.96 -8.56 2.78
C PHE A 22 5.63 -9.47 3.82
N PRO A 23 6.80 -10.04 3.55
CA PRO A 23 7.49 -10.88 4.53
C PRO A 23 8.18 -10.05 5.61
N ALA A 24 8.13 -10.52 6.86
CA ALA A 24 8.91 -9.96 7.96
C ALA A 24 10.42 -10.14 7.72
N ASN A 25 11.24 -9.25 8.29
CA ASN A 25 12.70 -9.21 8.15
C ASN A 25 13.21 -9.09 6.70
N VAL A 26 12.42 -8.52 5.81
CA VAL A 26 12.81 -8.27 4.41
C VAL A 26 12.63 -6.79 4.09
N PRO A 27 13.63 -6.13 3.47
CA PRO A 27 13.47 -4.77 2.99
C PRO A 27 12.47 -4.73 1.84
N VAL A 28 11.40 -3.96 2.04
CA VAL A 28 10.36 -3.70 1.06
C VAL A 28 10.50 -2.26 0.56
N HIS A 29 10.40 -2.11 -0.76
CA HIS A 29 10.47 -0.82 -1.44
C HIS A 29 9.06 -0.43 -1.88
N PHE A 30 8.55 0.63 -1.28
CA PHE A 30 7.26 1.22 -1.63
C PHE A 30 7.48 2.42 -2.53
N LYS A 31 6.81 2.42 -3.68
CA LYS A 31 6.67 3.60 -4.54
C LYS A 31 5.31 4.19 -4.26
N VAL A 32 5.26 5.35 -3.62
CA VAL A 32 4.00 5.98 -3.21
C VAL A 32 3.72 7.17 -4.11
N THR A 33 2.49 7.26 -4.62
CA THR A 33 2.03 8.39 -5.42
C THR A 33 0.54 8.63 -5.16
N SER A 34 0.09 9.87 -5.37
CA SER A 34 -1.33 10.23 -5.29
C SER A 34 -1.82 10.66 -6.67
N ASN A 35 -3.11 10.47 -6.97
CA ASN A 35 -3.71 10.95 -8.23
C ASN A 35 -4.45 12.28 -8.08
N SER A 36 -4.64 12.80 -6.86
CA SER A 36 -5.45 14.02 -6.68
C SER A 36 -4.93 14.91 -5.55
N VAL A 37 -5.17 14.53 -4.30
CA VAL A 37 -4.83 15.36 -3.14
C VAL A 37 -3.58 14.83 -2.45
N MET A 38 -2.86 15.72 -1.76
CA MET A 38 -1.76 15.29 -0.91
C MET A 38 -2.29 14.38 0.19
N ASN A 39 -1.69 13.21 0.33
CA ASN A 39 -1.97 12.29 1.42
C ASN A 39 -0.66 11.93 2.16
N SER A 40 -0.76 11.30 3.32
CA SER A 40 0.33 10.78 4.10
C SER A 40 0.07 9.31 4.41
N PHE A 41 0.87 8.43 3.82
CA PHE A 41 0.89 7.01 4.11
C PHE A 41 1.64 6.81 5.43
N PHE A 42 0.94 6.33 6.46
CA PHE A 42 1.52 6.18 7.79
C PHE A 42 1.20 4.82 8.41
N ILE A 43 2.24 4.13 8.89
CA ILE A 43 2.12 2.91 9.69
C ILE A 43 2.76 3.19 11.06
N PRO A 44 1.96 3.54 12.10
CA PRO A 44 2.48 4.00 13.39
C PRO A 44 3.42 3.01 14.06
N ARG A 45 3.06 1.72 14.02
CA ARG A 45 3.81 0.66 14.71
C ARG A 45 5.14 0.33 14.04
N LEU A 46 5.33 0.71 12.78
CA LEU A 46 6.60 0.58 12.06
C LEU A 46 7.35 1.93 11.98
N GLY A 47 6.84 2.98 12.64
CA GLY A 47 7.41 4.33 12.61
C GLY A 47 7.52 4.93 11.20
N SER A 48 6.81 4.36 10.22
CA SER A 48 7.04 4.62 8.81
C SER A 48 5.99 5.58 8.29
N GLN A 49 6.42 6.77 7.88
CA GLN A 49 5.56 7.81 7.33
C GLN A 49 6.14 8.34 6.02
N ILE A 50 5.31 8.50 4.99
CA ILE A 50 5.69 9.19 3.77
C ILE A 50 4.52 9.93 3.14
N TYR A 51 4.80 11.09 2.55
CA TYR A 51 3.80 11.86 1.82
C TYR A 51 3.61 11.31 0.40
N ALA A 52 2.35 11.26 -0.02
CA ALA A 52 1.90 10.93 -1.35
C ALA A 52 1.41 12.22 -2.02
N MET A 53 2.09 12.68 -3.07
CA MET A 53 1.76 13.91 -3.79
C MET A 53 1.40 13.59 -5.24
N ALA A 54 0.49 14.38 -5.82
CA ALA A 54 0.11 14.23 -7.22
C ALA A 54 1.25 14.66 -8.14
N GLY A 55 1.54 13.86 -9.16
CA GLY A 55 2.62 14.11 -10.12
C GLY A 55 4.04 13.84 -9.59
N MET A 56 4.18 13.37 -8.34
CA MET A 56 5.46 12.97 -7.77
C MET A 56 5.39 11.51 -7.29
N GLN A 57 6.51 10.81 -7.40
CA GLN A 57 6.66 9.47 -6.85
C GLN A 57 7.68 9.53 -5.71
N THR A 58 7.23 9.24 -4.50
CA THR A 58 8.09 9.13 -3.33
C THR A 58 8.48 7.67 -3.10
N GLN A 59 9.64 7.45 -2.47
CA GLN A 59 10.16 6.12 -2.20
C GLN A 59 10.26 5.94 -0.68
N LEU A 60 9.66 4.86 -0.17
CA LEU A 60 9.75 4.47 1.22
C LEU A 60 10.41 3.10 1.30
N HIS A 61 11.43 3.00 2.14
CA HIS A 61 12.08 1.75 2.48
C HIS A 61 11.60 1.35 3.87
N LEU A 62 11.03 0.16 3.97
CA LEU A 62 10.46 -0.34 5.21
C LEU A 62 10.91 -1.77 5.45
N ILE A 63 11.20 -2.09 6.71
CA ILE A 63 11.43 -3.44 7.21
C ILE A 63 10.50 -3.61 8.41
N ALA A 64 9.77 -4.72 8.47
CA ALA A 64 9.08 -5.11 9.70
C ALA A 64 9.91 -6.17 10.42
N ASP A 65 10.29 -5.88 11.66
CA ASP A 65 11.10 -6.80 12.48
C ASP A 65 10.30 -8.04 12.90
N GLU A 66 8.99 -7.87 13.15
CA GLU A 66 8.10 -8.93 13.64
C GLU A 66 7.03 -9.29 12.60
N ALA A 67 6.58 -10.54 12.64
CA ALA A 67 5.41 -10.97 11.87
C ALA A 67 4.13 -10.52 12.58
N GLY A 68 3.13 -10.07 11.82
CA GLY A 68 1.88 -9.60 12.39
C GLY A 68 1.10 -8.68 11.46
N THR A 69 -0.07 -8.26 11.91
CA THR A 69 -0.88 -7.24 11.21
C THR A 69 -0.65 -5.87 11.83
N TYR A 70 -0.35 -4.91 10.98
CA TYR A 70 -0.11 -3.52 11.29
C TYR A 70 -1.23 -2.67 10.68
N ASP A 71 -1.87 -1.84 11.49
CA ASP A 71 -2.86 -0.90 10.97
C ASP A 71 -2.16 0.33 10.40
N GLY A 72 -2.46 0.63 9.15
CA GLY A 72 -2.02 1.80 8.42
C GLY A 72 -3.13 2.83 8.33
N ILE A 73 -2.77 4.10 8.45
CA ILE A 73 -3.68 5.23 8.38
C ILE A 73 -3.17 6.27 7.39
N SER A 74 -4.12 7.00 6.84
CA SER A 74 -3.88 8.27 6.18
C SER A 74 -3.72 9.36 7.27
N ALA A 75 -2.60 10.08 7.29
CA ALA A 75 -2.33 11.10 8.32
C ALA A 75 -2.59 12.55 7.85
N SER A 76 -2.98 12.76 6.59
CA SER A 76 -3.26 14.09 6.03
C SER A 76 -4.69 14.21 5.53
N TYR A 77 -5.42 15.23 6.00
CA TYR A 77 -6.83 15.42 5.69
C TYR A 77 -7.07 15.59 4.19
N SER A 78 -7.75 14.61 3.59
CA SER A 78 -8.04 14.52 2.15
C SER A 78 -9.53 14.68 1.80
N GLY A 79 -10.35 15.11 2.77
CA GLY A 79 -11.78 15.40 2.57
C GLY A 79 -12.75 14.48 3.35
N PRO A 80 -14.04 14.45 2.96
CA PRO A 80 -15.13 13.84 3.74
C PRO A 80 -14.98 12.35 4.10
N GLY A 81 -14.25 11.56 3.30
CA GLY A 81 -14.01 10.14 3.57
C GLY A 81 -12.65 9.81 4.18
N PHE A 82 -11.86 10.81 4.56
CA PHE A 82 -10.54 10.66 5.16
C PHE A 82 -10.54 9.74 6.40
N SER A 83 -11.58 9.79 7.22
CA SER A 83 -11.69 8.96 8.44
C SER A 83 -11.73 7.45 8.16
N GLY A 84 -12.17 7.05 6.96
CA GLY A 84 -12.22 5.67 6.50
C GLY A 84 -10.95 5.19 5.79
N MET A 85 -9.96 6.06 5.59
CA MET A 85 -8.72 5.75 4.85
C MET A 85 -7.72 4.97 5.70
N LYS A 86 -8.11 3.76 6.04
CA LYS A 86 -7.31 2.79 6.77
C LYS A 86 -6.95 1.64 5.84
N PHE A 87 -5.77 1.09 6.04
CA PHE A 87 -5.33 -0.12 5.35
C PHE A 87 -4.66 -1.06 6.36
N LYS A 88 -4.59 -2.35 6.01
CA LYS A 88 -3.89 -3.35 6.81
C LYS A 88 -2.60 -3.77 6.12
N ALA A 89 -1.52 -3.78 6.88
CA ALA A 89 -0.22 -4.27 6.45
C ALA A 89 0.08 -5.59 7.17
N ILE A 90 0.16 -6.67 6.42
CA ILE A 90 0.33 -8.03 6.93
C ILE A 90 1.78 -8.43 6.71
N ALA A 91 2.56 -8.48 7.79
CA ALA A 91 3.90 -9.06 7.77
C ALA A 91 3.78 -10.58 7.98
N THR A 92 4.06 -11.37 6.94
CA THR A 92 4.06 -12.83 7.05
C THR A 92 5.36 -13.32 7.71
N PRO A 93 5.29 -14.34 8.58
CA PRO A 93 6.46 -14.87 9.27
C PRO A 93 7.44 -15.57 8.33
N ASP A 94 6.94 -16.24 7.27
CA ASP A 94 7.78 -16.93 6.30
C ASP A 94 7.64 -16.32 4.90
N ARG A 95 8.73 -16.36 4.13
CA ARG A 95 8.74 -15.97 2.71
C ARG A 95 7.97 -17.00 1.87
N ALA A 96 7.88 -18.24 2.32
CA ALA A 96 7.10 -19.31 1.69
C ALA A 96 5.60 -19.04 1.75
N ASP A 97 5.07 -18.55 2.88
CA ASP A 97 3.67 -18.11 2.99
C ASP A 97 3.37 -16.96 2.01
N PHE A 98 4.36 -16.07 1.85
CA PHE A 98 4.27 -14.95 0.91
C PHE A 98 4.37 -15.36 -0.57
N ARG A 99 4.81 -16.57 -0.91
CA ARG A 99 4.88 -17.02 -2.33
C ARG A 99 3.51 -17.10 -3.01
N SER A 100 2.40 -17.06 -2.26
CA SER A 100 1.06 -16.94 -2.83
C SER A 100 0.69 -15.49 -3.23
N VAL A 101 1.41 -14.47 -2.75
CA VAL A 101 1.13 -13.03 -2.97
C VAL A 101 2.30 -12.22 -3.55
N GLY A 102 3.49 -12.83 -3.62
CA GLY A 102 4.56 -12.58 -4.59
C GLY A 102 5.54 -11.42 -4.37
N CYS A 103 6.74 -11.61 -4.94
CA CYS A 103 7.98 -10.90 -4.68
C CYS A 103 8.01 -9.41 -5.14
N LYS A 104 8.46 -8.55 -4.22
CA LYS A 104 9.55 -7.54 -4.31
C LYS A 104 9.41 -6.14 -4.93
N SER A 105 8.27 -5.71 -5.44
CA SER A 105 8.04 -4.26 -5.53
C SER A 105 6.57 -3.93 -5.42
N GLN A 106 6.26 -2.85 -4.69
CA GLN A 106 4.88 -2.45 -4.41
C GLN A 106 4.71 -0.98 -4.78
N THR A 107 3.70 -0.68 -5.59
CA THR A 107 3.30 0.67 -5.95
C THR A 107 1.99 0.99 -5.23
N VAL A 108 2.04 2.00 -4.38
CA VAL A 108 0.88 2.51 -3.66
C VAL A 108 0.32 3.69 -4.44
N SER A 109 -0.95 3.62 -4.84
CA SER A 109 -1.64 4.69 -5.55
C SER A 109 -2.95 5.03 -4.84
N GLU A 110 -3.25 6.32 -4.74
CA GLU A 110 -4.54 6.81 -4.27
C GLU A 110 -5.44 7.17 -5.45
N LEU A 111 -6.60 6.52 -5.56
CA LEU A 111 -7.58 6.80 -6.61
C LEU A 111 -8.63 7.80 -6.11
N HIS A 112 -8.76 8.92 -6.82
CA HIS A 112 -9.84 9.88 -6.70
C HIS A 112 -10.45 10.08 -8.10
N GLY A 113 -11.75 9.81 -8.26
CA GLY A 113 -12.57 10.32 -9.36
C GLY A 113 -12.31 9.95 -10.83
N LEU A 114 -11.49 8.97 -11.23
CA LEU A 114 -11.31 8.62 -12.67
C LEU A 114 -11.49 7.13 -13.00
N HIS A 115 -12.18 6.91 -14.13
CA HIS A 115 -12.74 5.69 -14.70
C HIS A 115 -11.69 4.67 -15.21
N GLY A 116 -10.70 4.34 -14.38
CA GLY A 116 -9.65 3.36 -14.69
C GLY A 116 -10.12 1.93 -14.43
N ARG A 117 -10.42 1.19 -15.49
CA ARG A 117 -10.80 -0.24 -15.46
C ARG A 117 -9.66 -1.08 -14.85
N VAL A 118 -9.78 -1.42 -13.57
CA VAL A 118 -8.99 -2.49 -12.94
C VAL A 118 -9.40 -3.80 -13.62
N ARG A 119 -8.52 -4.35 -14.46
CA ARG A 119 -8.70 -5.71 -14.97
C ARG A 119 -8.32 -6.67 -13.85
N GLU A 120 -9.32 -7.29 -13.23
CA GLU A 120 -9.15 -8.49 -12.44
C GLU A 120 -8.71 -9.62 -13.38
N SER A 121 -7.40 -9.85 -13.49
CA SER A 121 -6.88 -11.08 -14.08
C SER A 121 -6.76 -12.13 -12.98
N GLY A 122 -7.73 -13.05 -12.97
CA GLY A 122 -7.70 -14.25 -12.13
C GLY A 122 -6.44 -15.08 -12.39
N CYS A 123 -5.84 -15.55 -11.29
CA CYS A 123 -4.79 -16.55 -11.29
C CYS A 123 -5.22 -17.80 -12.06
N ALA A 124 -4.34 -18.28 -12.95
CA ALA A 124 -4.25 -19.67 -13.35
C ALA A 124 -3.03 -20.29 -12.67
#